data_AF-A0ABD0N2B0-F1
#
_entry.id   AF-A0ABD0N2B0-F1
#
_cell.length_a   1.000
_cell.length_b   1.000
_cell.length_c   1.000
_cell.angle_alpha   90.00
_cell.angle_beta   90.00
_cell.angle_gamma   90.00
#
_symmetry.space_group_name_H-M   'P 1'
#
loop_
_entity.id
_entity.type
_entity.pdbx_description
1 polymer ?
#
loop_
_entity_poly.entity_id
_entity_poly.type
_entity_poly.pdbx_seq_one_letter_code
_entity_poly.pdbx_strand_id
1 'polypeptide(L)' 'AFQVNNPDQFATTTVILTVVISSNFPPTFEKPSYEGFISEDAGVDSMVLESKTSNRPLRVKATDQDFSD' A
#
# COMPACT_ATOMS: atom_id res chain seq x y z
N ALA A 1 -45.29 -20.91 34.22
CA ALA A 1 -45.52 -19.72 33.37
C ALA A 1 -45.44 -20.16 31.92
N PHE A 2 -46.38 -19.75 31.08
CA PHE A 2 -46.39 -20.08 29.64
C PHE A 2 -45.98 -18.84 28.85
N GLN A 3 -44.96 -18.95 28.01
CA GLN A 3 -44.65 -17.93 27.00
C GLN A 3 -45.63 -18.10 25.84
N VAL A 4 -46.38 -17.04 25.52
CA VAL A 4 -47.25 -17.00 24.36
C VAL A 4 -46.45 -16.38 23.22
N ASN A 5 -46.24 -17.11 22.12
CA ASN A 5 -45.64 -16.52 20.92
C ASN A 5 -46.59 -15.46 20.36
N ASN A 6 -46.21 -14.18 20.49
CA ASN A 6 -46.94 -13.06 19.90
C ASN A 6 -46.40 -12.79 18.48
N PRO A 7 -47.21 -12.95 17.42
CA PRO A 7 -46.79 -12.68 16.04
C PRO A 7 -46.37 -11.21 15.81
N ASP A 8 -46.71 -10.28 16.71
CA ASP A 8 -46.36 -8.86 16.62
C ASP A 8 -45.08 -8.48 17.38
N GLN A 9 -44.35 -9.45 17.96
CA GLN A 9 -43.04 -9.20 18.58
C GLN A 9 -41.91 -9.33 17.56
N PHE A 10 -41.67 -8.27 16.79
CA PHE A 10 -40.44 -8.14 16.00
C PHE A 10 -39.81 -6.75 16.19
N ALA A 11 -38.50 -6.70 16.05
CA ALA A 11 -37.73 -5.48 15.98
C ALA A 11 -36.83 -5.53 14.75
N THR A 12 -36.67 -4.40 14.08
CA THR A 12 -35.80 -4.29 12.91
C THR A 12 -34.72 -3.26 13.20
N THR A 13 -33.51 -3.52 12.71
CA THR A 13 -32.38 -2.59 12.77
C THR A 13 -31.66 -2.58 11.43
N THR A 14 -30.90 -1.53 11.15
CA THR A 14 -30.13 -1.39 9.92
C THR A 14 -28.68 -1.70 10.20
N VAL A 15 -28.11 -2.60 9.40
CA VAL A 15 -26.67 -2.90 9.39
C VAL A 15 -26.10 -2.43 8.06
N ILE A 16 -25.05 -1.63 8.12
CA ILE A 16 -24.31 -1.20 6.94
C ILE A 16 -23.05 -2.07 6.85
N LEU A 17 -22.95 -2.88 5.80
CA LEU A 17 -21.75 -3.64 5.48
C LEU A 17 -21.05 -2.96 4.31
N THR A 18 -19.84 -2.48 4.54
CA THR A 18 -18.99 -1.94 3.48
C THR A 18 -17.99 -3.01 3.08
N VAL A 19 -18.08 -3.46 1.82
CA VAL A 19 -17.08 -4.36 1.25
C VAL A 19 -15.92 -3.52 0.74
N VAL A 20 -14.76 -3.66 1.35
CA VAL A 20 -13.50 -3.07 0.91
C VAL A 20 -12.61 -4.16 0.32
N ILE A 21 -11.89 -3.85 -0.75
CA ILE A 21 -10.87 -4.75 -1.28
C ILE A 21 -9.74 -4.79 -0.25
N SER A 22 -9.43 -5.98 0.25
CA SER A 22 -8.24 -6.19 1.07
C SER A 22 -7.02 -6.30 0.17
N SER A 23 -5.95 -5.58 0.51
CA SER A 23 -4.63 -5.84 -0.08
C SER A 23 -4.17 -7.22 0.38
N ASN A 24 -3.94 -8.12 -0.57
CA ASN A 24 -3.48 -9.48 -0.31
C ASN A 24 -1.96 -9.60 -0.48
N PHE A 25 -1.33 -8.63 -1.13
CA PHE A 25 0.09 -8.63 -1.45
C PHE A 25 0.73 -7.32 -1.02
N PRO A 26 1.72 -7.34 -0.12
CA PRO A 26 2.47 -6.13 0.19
C PRO A 26 3.31 -5.68 -1.02
N PRO A 27 3.59 -4.38 -1.17
CA PRO A 27 4.46 -3.89 -2.23
C PRO A 27 5.87 -4.48 -2.09
N THR A 28 6.48 -4.83 -3.22
CA THR A 28 7.82 -5.42 -3.28
C THR A 28 8.73 -4.61 -4.19
N PHE A 29 10.00 -4.45 -3.81
CA PHE A 29 10.99 -3.81 -4.67
C PHE A 29 11.38 -4.73 -5.84
N GLU A 30 11.62 -4.14 -7.01
CA GLU A 30 12.06 -4.91 -8.20
C GLU A 30 13.46 -5.52 -8.04
N LYS A 31 14.31 -4.93 -7.19
CA LYS A 31 15.66 -5.44 -6.90
C LYS A 31 15.82 -5.68 -5.40
N PRO A 32 16.61 -6.70 -5.00
CA PRO A 32 16.87 -7.00 -3.59
C PRO A 32 17.79 -5.97 -2.92
N SER A 33 18.60 -5.25 -3.71
CA SER A 33 19.48 -4.20 -3.23
C SER A 33 19.70 -3.14 -4.31
N TYR A 34 20.04 -1.92 -3.88
CA TYR A 34 20.35 -0.78 -4.73
C TYR A 34 21.65 -0.15 -4.23
N GLU A 35 22.53 0.20 -5.16
CA GLU A 35 23.72 0.99 -4.89
C GLU A 35 23.53 2.37 -5.53
N GLY A 36 23.93 3.41 -4.82
CA GLY A 36 23.77 4.79 -5.25
C GLY A 36 25.03 5.59 -4.98
N PHE A 37 25.24 6.62 -5.79
CA PHE A 37 26.39 7.50 -5.70
C PHE A 37 25.93 8.94 -5.56
N ILE A 38 26.54 9.67 -4.64
CA ILE A 38 26.34 11.10 -4.47
C ILE A 38 27.70 11.76 -4.27
N SER A 39 27.85 12.96 -4.80
CA SER A 39 29.07 13.72 -4.65
C SER A 39 29.09 14.42 -3.29
N GLU A 40 30.28 14.58 -2.69
CA GLU A 40 30.42 15.22 -1.38
C GLU A 40 30.13 16.73 -1.41
N ASP A 41 30.27 17.34 -2.58
CA ASP A 41 29.95 18.74 -2.86
C ASP A 41 28.47 18.95 -3.23
N ALA A 42 27.67 17.88 -3.26
CA ALA A 42 26.25 17.97 -3.58
C ALA A 42 25.51 18.80 -2.53
N GLY A 43 24.74 19.78 -3.00
CA GLY A 43 23.88 20.59 -2.12
C GLY A 43 22.75 19.75 -1.50
N VAL A 44 22.09 20.32 -0.49
CA VAL A 44 20.88 19.74 0.09
C VAL A 44 19.83 19.49 -1.00
N ASP A 45 19.10 18.38 -0.87
CA ASP A 45 18.07 17.92 -1.82
C ASP A 45 18.59 17.45 -3.19
N SER A 46 19.90 17.22 -3.32
CA SER A 46 20.47 16.62 -4.54
C SER A 46 20.06 15.16 -4.71
N MET A 47 19.90 14.73 -5.97
CA MET A 47 19.55 13.35 -6.30
C MET A 47 20.73 12.40 -6.17
N VAL A 48 20.48 11.19 -5.67
CA VAL A 48 21.42 10.07 -5.75
C VAL A 48 21.45 9.54 -7.19
N LEU A 49 22.63 9.22 -7.70
CA LEU A 49 22.88 8.81 -9.08
C LEU A 49 23.14 7.30 -9.19
N GLU A 50 22.90 6.73 -10.37
CA GLU A 50 23.13 5.31 -10.68
C GLU A 50 24.61 4.92 -10.74
N SER A 51 25.50 5.88 -11.05
CA SER A 51 26.94 5.64 -11.09
C SER A 51 27.71 6.95 -10.88
N LYS A 52 29.00 6.85 -10.57
CA LYS A 52 29.90 8.02 -10.41
C LYS A 52 30.09 8.86 -11.68
N THR A 53 29.74 8.32 -12.85
CA THR A 53 29.96 8.96 -14.16
C THR A 53 28.66 9.31 -14.88
N SER A 54 27.52 8.93 -14.33
CA SER A 54 26.22 9.10 -14.93
C SER A 54 25.45 10.19 -14.20
N ASN A 55 24.84 11.11 -14.96
CA ASN A 55 23.90 12.09 -14.41
C ASN A 55 22.47 11.53 -14.28
N ARG A 56 22.30 10.20 -14.37
CA ARG A 56 20.99 9.55 -14.21
C ARG A 56 20.70 9.32 -12.73
N PRO A 57 19.54 9.75 -12.22
CA PRO A 57 19.12 9.45 -10.85
C PRO A 57 18.96 7.94 -10.63
N LEU A 58 19.32 7.48 -9.44
CA LEU A 58 19.09 6.12 -8.99
C LEU A 58 17.58 5.82 -9.00
N ARG A 59 17.18 4.82 -9.78
CA ARG A 59 15.79 4.39 -9.88
C ARG A 59 15.51 3.22 -8.93
N VAL A 60 14.72 3.51 -7.88
CA VAL A 60 14.15 2.51 -6.98
C VAL A 60 12.67 2.35 -7.34
N LYS A 61 12.26 1.13 -7.72
CA LYS A 61 10.88 0.84 -8.12
C LYS A 61 10.31 -0.26 -7.24
N ALA A 62 9.11 -0.04 -6.74
CA ALA A 62 8.29 -1.03 -6.08
C ALA A 62 7.05 -1.34 -6.94
N THR A 63 6.60 -2.59 -6.87
CA THR A 63 5.41 -3.09 -7.55
C THR A 63 4.49 -3.74 -6.54
N ASP A 64 3.20 -3.52 -6.70
CA ASP A 64 2.16 -4.10 -5.87
C ASP A 64 1.17 -4.86 -6.78
N GLN A 65 0.90 -6.12 -6.45
CA GLN A 65 0.04 -6.97 -7.25
C GLN A 65 -1.44 -6.66 -7.08
N ASP A 66 -1.82 -6.03 -5.96
CA ASP A 66 -3.22 -5.63 -5.73
C ASP A 66 -3.61 -4.41 -6.60
N PHE A 67 -2.62 -3.68 -7.13
CA PHE A 67 -2.79 -2.46 -7.92
C PHE A 67 -2.19 -2.59 -9.31
N SER A 68 -2.29 -3.77 -9.93
CA SER A 68 -1.91 -3.95 -11.33
C SER A 68 -2.79 -3.07 -12.25
N ASP A 69 -2.14 -2.19 -13.01
CA ASP A 69 -2.76 -1.33 -14.05
C ASP A 69 -3.56 -2.13 -15.10
#